data_AF-W2R9Z0-F1
#
_entry.id   AF-W2R9Z0-F1
#
_cell.length_a   1.000
_cell.length_b   1.000
_cell.length_c   1.000
_cell.angle_alpha   90.00
_cell.angle_beta   90.00
_cell.angle_gamma   90.00
#
_symmetry.space_group_name_H-M   'P 1'
#
loop_
_entity.id
_entity.type
_entity.pdbx_description
1 polymer ?
#
loop_
_entity_poly.entity_id
_entity_poly.type
_entity_poly.pdbx_seq_one_letter_code
_entity_poly.pdbx_strand_id
1 'polypeptide(L)'
;MNLGGGLESEELRVRQSILYTVGRICDEEGLIYSQLLSSSRAHETVPAAAQKQQHEHHVRARPPMSKEAMALLADLVYKQSEVMATELQFFARHANRKIIKTEDVTLLARKQPNLTNLLQKFQRENLNSSSAASGKKRRRNFADSD
;
A
#
# COMPACT_ATOMS: atom_id res chain seq x y z
N MET A 1 -25.19 21.88 -23.08
CA MET A 1 -23.79 21.64 -22.66
C MET A 1 -23.78 20.44 -21.75
N ASN A 2 -23.45 19.26 -22.28
CA ASN A 2 -23.48 18.00 -21.55
C ASN A 2 -22.08 17.73 -20.96
N LEU A 3 -21.75 18.41 -19.87
CA LEU A 3 -20.45 18.25 -19.18
C LEU A 3 -20.45 17.06 -18.19
N GLY A 4 -21.60 16.43 -17.93
CA GLY A 4 -21.74 15.36 -16.94
C GLY A 4 -21.16 14.01 -17.37
N GLY A 5 -21.31 13.62 -18.64
CA GLY A 5 -20.93 12.28 -19.09
C GLY A 5 -19.41 12.00 -19.08
N GLY A 6 -18.56 13.04 -19.18
CA GLY A 6 -17.11 12.86 -19.18
C GLY A 6 -16.55 12.57 -17.79
N LEU A 7 -17.02 13.28 -16.77
CA LEU A 7 -16.54 13.11 -15.40
C LEU A 7 -17.00 11.80 -14.78
N GLU A 8 -18.26 11.41 -14.99
CA GLU A 8 -18.77 10.10 -14.56
C GLU A 8 -18.02 8.94 -15.22
N SER A 9 -17.66 9.10 -16.51
CA SER A 9 -16.85 8.09 -17.22
C SER A 9 -15.45 7.94 -16.62
N GLU A 10 -14.80 9.04 -16.21
CA GLU A 10 -13.48 9.00 -15.57
C GLU A 10 -13.54 8.41 -14.16
N GLU A 11 -14.56 8.78 -13.38
CA GLU A 11 -14.79 8.20 -12.06
C GLU A 11 -14.99 6.68 -12.14
N LEU A 12 -15.83 6.23 -13.06
CA LEU A 12 -16.07 4.80 -13.28
C LEU A 12 -14.78 4.06 -13.65
N ARG A 13 -13.94 4.65 -14.50
CA ARG A 13 -12.63 4.09 -14.86
C ARG A 13 -11.70 3.95 -13.66
N VAL A 14 -11.65 4.95 -12.77
CA VAL A 14 -10.84 4.88 -11.53
C VAL A 14 -11.38 3.83 -10.58
N ARG A 15 -12.70 3.75 -10.39
CA ARG A 15 -13.31 2.71 -9.54
C ARG A 15 -13.02 1.29 -10.05
N GLN A 16 -13.10 1.08 -11.37
CA GLN A 16 -12.77 -0.20 -12.00
C GLN A 16 -11.29 -0.57 -11.83
N SER A 17 -10.37 0.38 -11.96
CA SER A 17 -8.94 0.11 -11.77
C SER A 17 -8.62 -0.23 -10.31
N ILE A 18 -9.23 0.48 -9.35
CA ILE A 18 -9.12 0.17 -7.91
C ILE A 18 -9.65 -1.23 -7.63
N LEU A 19 -10.83 -1.58 -8.14
CA LEU A 19 -11.41 -2.91 -7.95
C LEU A 19 -10.49 -4.02 -8.46
N TYR A 20 -9.90 -3.84 -9.64
CA TYR A 20 -8.93 -4.79 -10.19
C TYR A 20 -7.71 -4.95 -9.27
N THR A 21 -7.10 -3.85 -8.82
CA THR A 21 -5.93 -3.89 -7.93
C THR A 21 -6.26 -4.50 -6.57
N VAL A 22 -7.42 -4.17 -5.99
CA VAL A 22 -7.89 -4.77 -4.74
C VAL A 22 -8.05 -6.27 -4.90
N GLY A 23 -8.70 -6.73 -5.97
CA GLY A 23 -8.84 -8.17 -6.24
C GLY A 23 -7.50 -8.89 -6.33
N ARG A 24 -6.55 -8.32 -7.09
CA ARG A 24 -5.18 -8.83 -7.20
C ARG A 24 -4.48 -8.99 -5.86
N ILE A 25 -4.52 -7.95 -5.02
CA ILE A 25 -3.90 -7.98 -3.68
C ILE A 25 -4.61 -9.02 -2.79
N CYS A 26 -5.95 -9.08 -2.83
CA CYS A 26 -6.70 -10.02 -2.01
C CYS A 26 -6.42 -11.48 -2.39
N ASP A 27 -6.26 -11.77 -3.68
CA ASP A 27 -5.87 -13.09 -4.18
C ASP A 27 -4.44 -13.44 -3.74
N GLU A 28 -3.48 -12.52 -3.87
CA GLU A 28 -2.08 -12.70 -3.46
C GLU A 28 -1.96 -12.98 -1.96
N GLU A 29 -2.66 -12.21 -1.13
CA GLU A 29 -2.73 -12.44 0.32
C GLU A 29 -3.34 -13.82 0.63
N GLY A 30 -4.43 -14.19 -0.06
CA GLY A 30 -5.06 -15.50 0.07
C GLY A 30 -4.09 -16.66 -0.20
N LEU A 31 -3.26 -16.53 -1.24
CA LEU A 31 -2.23 -17.51 -1.59
C LEU A 31 -1.14 -17.61 -0.52
N ILE A 32 -0.63 -16.48 -0.01
CA ILE A 32 0.40 -16.47 1.05
C ILE A 32 -0.07 -17.23 2.29
N TYR A 33 -1.31 -16.98 2.75
CA TYR A 33 -1.88 -17.70 3.89
C TYR A 33 -1.99 -19.21 3.60
N SER A 34 -2.43 -19.60 2.41
CA SER A 34 -2.53 -21.01 2.02
C SER A 34 -1.17 -21.71 1.99
N GLN A 35 -0.14 -21.02 1.50
CA GLN A 35 1.23 -21.54 1.41
C GLN A 35 1.84 -21.72 2.80
N LEU A 36 1.70 -20.74 3.70
CA LEU A 36 2.17 -20.84 5.09
C LEU A 36 1.52 -22.01 5.83
N LEU A 37 0.21 -22.22 5.64
CA LEU A 37 -0.52 -23.37 6.21
C LEU A 37 0.01 -24.71 5.69
N SER A 38 0.26 -24.83 4.39
CA SER A 38 0.84 -26.06 3.80
C SER A 38 2.27 -26.32 4.28
N SER A 39 3.10 -25.29 4.43
CA SER A 39 4.48 -25.41 4.91
C SER A 39 4.54 -25.80 6.39
N SER A 40 3.63 -25.28 7.23
CA SER A 40 3.54 -25.67 8.64
C SER A 40 3.12 -27.14 8.81
N ARG A 41 2.27 -27.66 7.91
CA ARG A 41 1.83 -29.07 7.91
C ARG A 41 2.91 -30.04 7.43
N ALA A 42 3.84 -29.60 6.57
CA ALA A 42 4.91 -30.44 6.03
C ALA A 42 6.02 -30.77 7.05
N HIS A 43 6.10 -30.05 8.18
CA HIS A 43 7.05 -30.34 9.26
C HIS A 43 6.51 -31.32 10.33
N GLU A 44 5.26 -31.77 10.21
CA GLU A 44 4.61 -32.70 11.14
C GLU A 44 4.51 -34.13 10.54
N THR A 45 5.64 -34.68 10.06
CA THR A 45 5.74 -36.12 9.77
C THR A 45 6.31 -36.84 10.99
N VAL A 46 5.46 -37.15 11.96
CA VAL A 46 5.74 -38.10 13.04
C VAL A 46 5.10 -39.44 12.67
N PRO A 47 5.80 -40.58 12.81
CA PRO A 47 5.32 -41.87 12.30
C PRO A 47 4.11 -42.37 13.08
N ALA A 48 3.27 -43.12 12.37
CA ALA A 48 2.05 -43.76 12.85
C ALA A 48 2.32 -44.75 13.99
N ALA A 49 2.12 -44.33 15.25
CA ALA A 49 1.61 -45.15 16.35
C ALA A 49 1.68 -44.38 17.68
N ALA A 50 0.61 -43.66 18.05
CA ALA A 50 0.22 -43.43 19.45
C ALA A 50 -1.06 -42.58 19.50
N GLN A 51 -2.20 -43.25 19.72
CA GLN A 51 -3.43 -42.58 20.11
C GLN A 51 -3.26 -41.98 21.52
N LYS A 52 -3.41 -40.67 21.65
CA LYS A 52 -3.97 -40.01 22.85
C LYS A 52 -4.43 -38.60 22.47
N GLN A 53 -5.74 -38.42 22.55
CA GLN A 53 -6.51 -37.17 22.56
C GLN A 53 -5.67 -35.90 22.53
N GLN A 54 -5.47 -35.35 21.34
CA GLN A 54 -5.04 -33.98 21.16
C GLN A 54 -6.25 -33.21 20.62
N HIS A 55 -6.56 -32.08 21.25
CA HIS A 55 -7.51 -31.11 20.72
C HIS A 55 -7.07 -30.79 19.30
N GLU A 56 -7.78 -31.35 18.32
CA GLU A 56 -7.60 -31.05 16.92
C GLU A 56 -8.08 -29.61 16.74
N HIS A 57 -7.19 -28.65 16.99
CA HIS A 57 -7.34 -27.29 16.53
C HIS A 57 -7.35 -27.39 15.01
N HIS A 58 -8.54 -27.62 14.46
CA HIS A 58 -8.78 -27.69 13.04
C HIS A 58 -8.36 -26.33 12.49
N VAL A 59 -7.12 -26.23 12.00
CA VAL A 59 -6.57 -25.02 11.40
C VAL A 59 -7.32 -24.83 10.09
N ARG A 60 -8.51 -24.23 10.18
CA ARG A 60 -9.39 -24.04 9.04
C ARG A 60 -8.67 -23.09 8.09
N ALA A 61 -8.37 -23.58 6.89
CA ALA A 61 -7.84 -22.74 5.82
C ALA A 61 -8.75 -21.51 5.68
N ARG A 62 -8.14 -20.32 5.66
CA ARG A 62 -8.88 -19.07 5.52
C ARG A 62 -9.68 -19.13 4.21
N PRO A 63 -11.01 -18.94 4.24
CA PRO A 63 -11.81 -18.93 3.02
C PRO A 63 -11.32 -17.83 2.07
N PRO A 64 -11.39 -18.05 0.74
CA PRO A 64 -11.13 -17.00 -0.23
C PRO A 64 -12.09 -15.83 -0.01
N MET A 65 -11.63 -14.61 -0.28
CA MET A 65 -12.46 -13.42 -0.17
C MET A 65 -13.61 -13.48 -1.20
N SER A 66 -14.83 -13.15 -0.77
CA SER A 66 -15.97 -13.10 -1.70
C SER A 66 -15.86 -11.89 -2.64
N LYS A 67 -16.50 -11.98 -3.81
CA LYS A 67 -16.52 -10.89 -4.80
C LYS A 67 -17.18 -9.64 -4.24
N GLU A 68 -18.21 -9.81 -3.43
CA GLU A 68 -18.93 -8.74 -2.75
C GLU A 68 -18.03 -8.05 -1.72
N ALA A 69 -17.26 -8.81 -0.94
CA ALA A 69 -16.30 -8.25 0.00
C ALA A 69 -15.18 -7.47 -0.71
N MET A 70 -14.68 -7.96 -1.86
CA MET A 70 -13.73 -7.23 -2.69
C MET A 70 -14.31 -5.92 -3.23
N ALA A 71 -15.55 -5.93 -3.70
CA ALA A 71 -16.23 -4.74 -4.19
C ALA A 71 -16.41 -3.69 -3.07
N LEU A 72 -16.83 -4.11 -1.88
CA LEU A 72 -16.95 -3.23 -0.71
C LEU A 72 -15.60 -2.66 -0.29
N LEU A 73 -14.53 -3.47 -0.33
CA LEU A 73 -13.18 -3.00 -0.03
C LEU A 73 -12.69 -1.99 -1.06
N ALA A 74 -12.99 -2.19 -2.34
CA ALA A 74 -12.67 -1.24 -3.40
C ALA A 74 -13.40 0.10 -3.21
N ASP A 75 -14.69 0.08 -2.88
CA ASP A 75 -15.45 1.29 -2.55
C ASP A 75 -14.89 2.01 -1.32
N LEU A 76 -14.46 1.26 -0.31
CA LEU A 76 -13.81 1.82 0.87
C LEU A 76 -12.50 2.51 0.51
N VAL A 77 -11.66 1.87 -0.31
CA VAL A 77 -10.38 2.45 -0.78
C VAL A 77 -10.61 3.71 -1.61
N TYR A 78 -11.62 3.71 -2.48
CA TYR A 78 -11.98 4.90 -3.26
C TYR A 78 -12.36 6.08 -2.35
N LYS A 79 -13.28 5.87 -1.41
CA LYS A 79 -13.68 6.90 -0.44
C LYS A 79 -12.53 7.36 0.46
N GLN A 80 -11.69 6.43 0.90
CA GLN A 80 -10.52 6.76 1.71
C GLN A 80 -9.51 7.62 0.94
N SER A 81 -9.40 7.42 -0.37
CA SER A 81 -8.52 8.21 -1.23
C SER A 81 -8.95 9.68 -1.29
N GLU A 82 -10.26 9.97 -1.31
CA GLU A 82 -10.78 11.35 -1.26
C GLU A 82 -10.42 12.06 0.04
N VAL A 83 -10.57 11.35 1.17
CA VAL A 83 -10.19 11.85 2.50
C VAL A 83 -8.69 12.13 2.55
N MET A 84 -7.87 11.17 2.11
CA MET A 84 -6.41 11.31 2.11
C MET A 84 -5.94 12.46 1.21
N ALA A 85 -6.52 12.61 0.02
CA ALA A 85 -6.17 13.69 -0.90
C ALA A 85 -6.40 15.07 -0.26
N THR A 86 -7.54 15.23 0.43
CA THR A 86 -7.91 16.47 1.13
C THR A 86 -6.95 16.77 2.29
N GLU A 87 -6.64 15.76 3.13
CA GLU A 87 -5.70 15.94 4.24
C GLU A 87 -4.29 16.29 3.76
N LEU A 88 -3.80 15.60 2.72
CA LEU A 88 -2.49 15.87 2.11
C LEU A 88 -2.40 17.30 1.55
N GLN A 89 -3.47 17.77 0.88
CA GLN A 89 -3.53 19.14 0.40
C GLN A 89 -3.44 20.15 1.56
N PHE A 90 -4.14 19.89 2.67
CA PHE A 90 -4.08 20.76 3.84
C PHE A 90 -2.71 20.79 4.51
N PHE A 91 -2.02 19.65 4.62
CA PHE A 91 -0.66 19.62 5.17
C PHE A 91 0.32 20.42 4.31
N ALA A 92 0.30 20.23 2.99
CA ALA A 92 1.15 21.00 2.09
C ALA A 92 0.85 22.52 2.19
N ARG A 93 -0.43 22.89 2.23
CA ARG A 93 -0.86 24.29 2.35
C ARG A 93 -0.47 24.90 3.69
N HIS A 94 -0.56 24.15 4.79
CA HIS A 94 -0.13 24.60 6.12
C HIS A 94 1.36 24.94 6.15
N ALA A 95 2.18 24.22 5.38
CA ALA A 95 3.59 24.50 5.18
C ALA A 95 3.89 25.55 4.09
N ASN A 96 2.88 26.31 3.62
CA ASN A 96 2.97 27.27 2.51
C ASN A 96 3.52 26.68 1.19
N ARG A 97 3.26 25.39 0.94
CA ARG A 97 3.66 24.69 -0.29
C ARG A 97 2.45 24.43 -1.19
N LYS A 98 2.70 24.39 -2.51
CA LYS A 98 1.73 23.94 -3.53
C LYS A 98 1.97 22.49 -3.98
N ILE A 99 3.07 21.88 -3.54
CA ILE A 99 3.50 20.53 -3.91
C ILE A 99 3.54 19.69 -2.64
N ILE A 100 2.86 18.55 -2.67
CA ILE A 100 2.86 17.53 -1.61
C ILE A 100 4.24 16.86 -1.58
N LYS A 101 4.78 16.68 -0.37
CA LYS A 101 6.08 16.06 -0.11
C LYS A 101 5.93 14.81 0.78
N THR A 102 7.02 14.05 0.93
CA THR A 102 7.05 12.82 1.75
C THR A 102 6.74 13.07 3.22
N GLU A 103 7.08 14.25 3.75
CA GLU A 103 6.71 14.69 5.10
C GLU A 103 5.18 14.77 5.30
N ASP A 104 4.41 15.16 4.28
CA ASP A 104 2.95 15.23 4.35
C ASP A 104 2.34 13.81 4.42
N VAL A 105 2.89 12.87 3.66
CA VAL A 105 2.48 11.45 3.67
C VAL A 105 2.82 10.80 5.02
N THR A 106 3.98 11.12 5.58
CA THR A 106 4.38 10.63 6.90
C THR A 106 3.47 11.19 7.99
N LEU A 107 3.09 12.47 7.89
CA LEU A 107 2.16 13.12 8.81
C LEU A 107 0.74 12.54 8.72
N LEU A 108 0.29 12.17 7.51
CA LEU A 108 -0.99 11.49 7.30
C LEU A 108 -1.08 10.18 8.11
N ALA A 109 0.01 9.41 8.14
CA ALA A 109 0.08 8.13 8.86
C ALA A 109 0.26 8.25 10.39
N ARG A 110 0.35 9.47 10.95
CA ARG A 110 0.78 9.72 12.35
C ARG A 110 0.00 8.98 13.45
N LYS A 111 -1.25 8.59 13.18
CA LYS A 111 -2.09 7.86 14.14
C LYS A 111 -1.69 6.38 14.28
N GLN A 112 -0.86 5.86 13.37
CA GLN A 112 -0.46 4.46 13.30
C GLN A 112 1.08 4.35 13.35
N PRO A 113 1.71 4.27 14.54
CA PRO A 113 3.17 4.32 14.69
C PRO A 113 3.91 3.26 13.85
N ASN A 114 3.37 2.04 13.78
CA ASN A 114 3.94 0.96 12.97
C ASN A 114 3.97 1.32 11.48
N LEU A 115 2.88 1.92 10.97
CA LEU A 115 2.80 2.37 9.58
C LEU A 115 3.75 3.54 9.33
N THR A 116 3.83 4.51 10.26
CA THR A 116 4.78 5.63 10.17
C THR A 116 6.22 5.11 10.06
N ASN A 117 6.61 4.16 10.90
CA ASN A 117 7.95 3.57 10.88
C ASN A 117 8.23 2.84 9.56
N LEU A 118 7.25 2.11 9.03
CA LEU A 118 7.37 1.42 7.75
C LEU A 118 7.57 2.39 6.59
N LEU A 119 6.78 3.47 6.53
CA LEU A 119 6.89 4.51 5.50
C LEU A 119 8.24 5.23 5.57
N GLN A 120 8.73 5.56 6.77
CA GLN A 120 10.04 6.17 6.95
C GLN A 120 11.18 5.24 6.51
N LYS A 121 11.07 3.94 6.80
CA LYS A 121 12.02 2.93 6.31
C LYS A 121 12.03 2.89 4.78
N PHE A 122 10.84 2.80 4.17
CA PHE A 122 10.69 2.82 2.72
C PHE A 122 11.33 4.07 2.08
N GLN A 123 11.10 5.26 2.66
CA GLN A 123 11.71 6.51 2.18
C GLN A 123 13.24 6.47 2.22
N ARG A 124 13.84 5.99 3.31
CA ARG A 124 15.31 5.90 3.44
C ARG A 124 15.92 4.97 2.40
N GLU A 125 15.28 3.83 2.14
CA GLU A 125 15.79 2.80 1.24
C GLU A 125 15.63 3.18 -0.24
N ASN A 126 14.52 3.83 -0.60
CA ASN A 126 14.14 4.01 -2.01
C ASN A 126 14.31 5.43 -2.56
N LEU A 127 14.28 6.46 -1.71
CA LEU A 127 14.23 7.86 -2.17
C LEU A 127 15.52 8.66 -1.87
N ASN A 128 16.23 8.31 -0.79
CA ASN A 128 17.46 9.02 -0.41
C ASN A 128 18.69 8.54 -1.19
N SER A 129 18.63 7.36 -1.80
CA SER A 129 19.67 6.80 -2.67
C SER A 129 19.78 7.52 -4.01
N SER A 130 18.68 8.13 -4.51
CA SER A 130 18.68 8.87 -5.79
C SER A 130 19.13 10.33 -5.70
N SER A 131 19.11 10.96 -4.52
CA SER A 131 19.46 12.39 -4.37
C SER A 131 20.97 12.65 -4.27
N ALA A 132 21.81 11.63 -4.05
CA ALA A 132 23.25 11.79 -3.94
C ALA A 132 23.97 11.96 -5.30
N ALA A 133 23.33 11.57 -6.41
CA ALA A 133 23.95 11.58 -7.74
C ALA A 133 23.79 12.89 -8.53
N SER A 134 22.79 13.74 -8.21
CA SER A 134 22.48 14.93 -9.02
C SER A 134 23.17 16.24 -8.56
N GLY A 135 23.79 16.25 -7.38
CA GLY A 135 24.37 17.47 -6.79
C GLY A 135 25.78 17.87 -7.24
N LYS A 136 26.53 17.01 -7.97
CA LYS A 136 27.98 17.20 -8.17
C LYS A 136 28.42 17.86 -9.48
N LYS A 137 27.50 18.20 -10.40
CA LYS A 137 27.87 18.71 -11.75
C LYS A 137 27.70 20.23 -12.00
N ARG A 138 27.20 21.04 -11.06
CA ARG A 138 26.89 22.47 -11.32
C ARG A 138 27.72 23.51 -10.58
N ARG A 139 28.99 23.24 -10.25
CA ARG A 139 29.93 24.28 -9.81
C ARG A 139 31.34 24.04 -10.34
N ARG A 140 31.57 24.42 -11.60
CA ARG A 140 32.87 24.85 -12.13
C ARG A 140 32.64 25.39 -13.54
N ASN A 141 32.72 26.71 -13.67
CA ASN A 141 33.21 27.49 -14.83
C ASN A 141 32.54 28.87 -14.83
N PHE A 142 33.15 29.80 -14.11
CA PHE A 142 33.20 31.20 -14.50
C PHE A 142 34.53 31.73 -13.93
N ALA A 143 35.60 31.48 -14.67
CA ALA A 143 36.87 32.15 -14.45
C ALA A 143 36.84 33.40 -15.34
N ASP A 144 36.90 34.54 -14.68
CA ASP A 144 37.54 35.81 -15.03
C ASP A 144 37.96 36.02 -16.49
N SER A 145 37.53 37.14 -17.07
CA SER A 145 38.12 37.72 -18.28
C SER A 145 38.36 39.19 -18.02
N ASP A 146 39.64 39.56 -18.15
CA ASP A 146 40.30 40.88 -18.26
C ASP A 146 39.58 42.15 -17.73
#